data_AF-A0A660UTR7-F1
#
_entry.id   AF-A0A660UTR7-F1
#
_cell.length_a   1.000
_cell.length_b   1.000
_cell.length_c   1.000
_cell.angle_alpha   90.00
_cell.angle_beta   90.00
_cell.angle_gamma   90.00
#
_symmetry.space_group_name_H-M   'P 1'
#
loop_
_entity.id
_entity.type
_entity.pdbx_description
1 polymer ?
#
loop_
_entity_poly.entity_id
_entity_poly.type
_entity_poly.pdbx_seq_one_letter_code
_entity_poly.pdbx_strand_id
1 'polypeptide(L)' 'MAYNNLGRAYALLGEYDLAIQNYTEALRLKPDYPAARRNLQAVLDEQSKDK' A
#
# COMPACT_ATOMS: atom_id res chain seq x y z
N MET A 1 3.43 -10.41 4.09
CA MET A 1 2.56 -10.00 5.23
C MET A 1 3.15 -8.83 5.99
N ALA A 2 4.41 -8.88 6.42
CA ALA A 2 5.08 -7.74 7.10
C ALA A 2 5.02 -6.42 6.31
N TYR A 3 5.41 -6.43 5.03
CA TYR A 3 5.32 -5.27 4.15
C TYR A 3 3.88 -4.74 3.97
N ASN A 4 2.86 -5.60 3.94
CA ASN A 4 1.46 -5.14 3.88
C ASN A 4 1.03 -4.42 5.16
N ASN A 5 1.46 -4.91 6.32
CA ASN A 5 1.13 -4.27 7.59
C ASN A 5 1.86 -2.93 7.73
N LEU A 6 3.12 -2.88 7.29
CA LEU A 6 3.91 -1.65 7.28
C LEU A 6 3.32 -0.62 6.29
N GLY A 7 2.94 -1.05 5.09
CA GLY A 7 2.24 -0.18 4.13
C GLY A 7 0.93 0.37 4.69
N ARG A 8 0.19 -0.45 5.46
CA ARG A 8 -1.04 0.00 6.13
C ARG A 8 -0.78 1.00 7.23
N ALA A 9 0.31 0.85 7.98
CA ALA A 9 0.70 1.83 8.98
C ALA A 9 1.03 3.18 8.34
N TYR A 10 1.81 3.19 7.25
CA TYR A 10 2.11 4.42 6.51
C TYR A 10 0.87 5.06 5.90
N ALA A 11 -0.05 4.26 5.33
CA ALA A 11 -1.30 4.77 4.79
C ALA A 11 -2.15 5.50 5.85
N LEU A 12 -2.20 4.97 7.08
CA LEU A 12 -2.89 5.61 8.20
C LEU A 12 -2.20 6.89 8.70
N LEU A 13 -0.92 7.07 8.40
CA LEU A 13 -0.17 8.29 8.72
C LEU A 13 -0.26 9.35 7.61
N GLY A 14 -0.95 9.07 6.50
CA GLY A 14 -0.98 9.94 5.32
C GLY A 14 0.30 9.87 4.47
N GLU A 15 1.24 8.99 4.83
CA GLU A 15 2.52 8.81 4.14
C GLU A 15 2.33 7.88 2.92
N TYR A 16 1.57 8.34 1.94
CA TYR A 16 1.10 7.50 0.82
C TYR A 16 2.23 6.94 -0.04
N ASP A 17 3.31 7.68 -0.28
CA ASP A 17 4.45 7.19 -1.06
C ASP A 17 5.13 6.00 -0.38
N LEU A 18 5.29 6.04 0.95
CA LEU A 18 5.84 4.92 1.72
C LEU A 18 4.88 3.73 1.77
N ALA A 19 3.57 3.99 1.83
CA ALA A 19 2.56 2.95 1.76
C ALA A 19 2.61 2.20 0.42
N ILE A 20 2.68 2.93 -0.70
CA ILE A 20 2.77 2.38 -2.06
C ILE A 20 4.02 1.51 -2.22
N GLN A 21 5.20 1.98 -1.78
CA GLN A 21 6.43 1.21 -1.84
C GLN A 21 6.30 -0.13 -1.10
N ASN A 22 5.74 -0.09 0.11
CA ASN A 22 5.56 -1.28 0.94
C ASN A 22 4.55 -2.28 0.34
N TYR A 23 3.43 -1.80 -0.20
CA TYR A 23 2.49 -2.70 -0.88
C TYR A 23 3.07 -3.28 -2.16
N THR A 24 3.88 -2.51 -2.89
CA THR A 24 4.57 -2.98 -4.09
C THR A 24 5.58 -4.07 -3.75
N GLU A 25 6.38 -3.92 -2.70
CA GLU A 25 7.27 -4.99 -2.21
C GLU A 25 6.50 -6.22 -1.74
N ALA A 26 5.35 -6.04 -1.08
CA ALA A 26 4.49 -7.15 -0.70
C ALA A 26 4.00 -7.95 -1.93
N LEU A 27 3.70 -7.27 -3.03
CA LEU A 27 3.30 -7.88 -4.30
C LEU A 27 4.49 -8.46 -5.09
N ARG A 28 5.67 -7.87 -5.00
CA ARG A 28 6.90 -8.42 -5.61
C ARG A 28 7.27 -9.77 -4.99
N LEU A 29 7.14 -9.88 -3.66
CA LEU A 29 7.41 -11.12 -2.93
C LEU A 29 6.29 -12.16 -3.06
N LYS A 30 5.03 -11.69 -3.08
CA LYS A 30 3.86 -12.55 -3.28
C LYS A 30 2.93 -11.90 -4.31
N PRO A 31 3.14 -12.21 -5.61
CA PRO A 31 2.31 -11.67 -6.67
C PRO A 31 0.84 -12.02 -6.51
N ASP A 32 0.52 -13.17 -5.90
CA ASP A 32 -0.85 -13.51 -5.53
C ASP A 32 -1.19 -13.10 -4.09
N TYR A 33 -1.16 -11.80 -3.81
CA TYR A 33 -1.56 -11.25 -2.52
C TYR A 33 -2.70 -10.23 -2.65
N PRO A 34 -3.96 -10.70 -2.67
CA PRO A 34 -5.13 -9.84 -2.89
C PRO A 34 -5.25 -8.67 -1.90
N ALA A 35 -4.84 -8.87 -0.63
CA ALA A 35 -4.90 -7.81 0.38
C ALA A 35 -3.94 -6.66 0.06
N ALA A 36 -2.70 -6.94 -0.36
CA ALA A 36 -1.74 -5.91 -0.75
C ALA A 36 -2.20 -5.16 -2.01
N ARG A 37 -2.79 -5.87 -2.99
CA ARG A 37 -3.40 -5.24 -4.18
C ARG A 37 -4.53 -4.28 -3.80
N ARG A 38 -5.47 -4.71 -2.95
CA ARG A 38 -6.60 -3.87 -2.52
C ARG A 38 -6.12 -2.64 -1.77
N ASN A 39 -5.17 -2.80 -0.87
CA ASN A 39 -4.65 -1.68 -0.10
C ASN A 39 -3.84 -0.69 -0.97
N LEU A 40 -3.06 -1.20 -1.93
CA LEU A 40 -2.38 -0.35 -2.91
C LEU A 40 -3.36 0.50 -3.71
N GLN A 41 -4.43 -0.11 -4.23
CA GLN A 41 -5.47 0.62 -4.97
C GLN A 41 -6.10 1.71 -4.09
N ALA A 42 -6.48 1.37 -2.86
CA ALA A 42 -7.09 2.33 -1.93
C ALA A 42 -6.18 3.54 -1.66
N VAL A 43 -4.87 3.33 -1.49
CA VAL A 43 -3.92 4.42 -1.29
C VAL A 43 -3.77 5.28 -2.55
N LEU A 44 -3.71 4.66 -3.74
CA LEU A 44 -3.63 5.41 -5.00
C LEU A 44 -4.88 6.28 -5.21
N ASP A 45 -6.06 5.74 -4.92
CA ASP A 45 -7.33 6.47 -5.02
C ASP A 45 -7.38 7.64 -4.02
N GLU A 46 -6.85 7.47 -2.82
CA GLU A 46 -6.81 8.52 -1.79
C GLU A 46 -5.78 9.62 -2.12
N GLN A 47 -4.56 9.24 -2.53
CA GLN A 47 -3.51 10.18 -2.94
C GLN A 47 -3.95 11.04 -4.14
N SER A 48 -4.85 10.52 -4.98
CA SER A 48 -5.41 11.24 -6.12
C SER A 48 -6.41 12.33 -5.71
N LYS A 49 -7.01 12.25 -4.52
CA LYS A 49 -7.97 13.24 -4.00
C LYS A 49 -7.32 14.42 -3.29
N ASP A 50 -6.10 14.23 -2.79
CA ASP A 50 -5.30 15.28 -2.15
C ASP A 50 -4.56 16.20 -3.15
N LYS A 51 -4.82 16.06 -4.45
CA LYS A 51 -4.32 16.92 -5.53
C LYS A 51 -5.41 17.81 -6.11
#